data_AF-A0A9D6R0V4-F1
#
_entry.id   AF-A0A9D6R0V4-F1
#
_cell.length_a   1.000
_cell.length_b   1.000
_cell.length_c   1.000
_cell.angle_alpha   90.00
_cell.angle_beta   90.00
_cell.angle_gamma   90.00
#
_symmetry.space_group_name_H-M   'P 1'
#
loop_
_entity.id
_entity.type
_entity.pdbx_description
1 polymer ?
#
loop_
_entity_poly.entity_id
_entity_poly.type
_entity_poly.pdbx_seq_one_letter_code
_entity_poly.pdbx_strand_id
1 'polypeptide(L)' 'MLAFCAENDLNCLDLTPIFRAAIQSEPQLYYTADPHWNSAGQTVAAKAIQQFAAVCCP' A
#
# COMPACT_ATOMS: atom_id res chain seq x y z
N MET A 1 8.69 11.13 0.40
CA MET A 1 7.72 10.87 -0.69
C MET A 1 6.37 11.52 -0.40
N LEU A 2 5.74 11.32 0.76
CA LEU A 2 4.47 12.01 1.09
C LEU A 2 4.56 13.53 1.18
N ALA A 3 5.65 14.07 1.75
CA ALA A 3 5.88 15.52 1.79
C ALA A 3 5.92 16.12 0.37
N PHE A 4 6.64 15.49 -0.56
CA PHE A 4 6.65 15.87 -1.97
C PHE A 4 5.24 15.86 -2.58
N CYS A 5 4.42 14.84 -2.28
CA CYS A 5 3.05 14.80 -2.79
C CYS A 5 2.21 15.98 -2.28
N ALA A 6 2.31 16.31 -0.99
CA ALA A 6 1.62 17.45 -0.41
C ALA A 6 2.11 18.79 -1.00
N GLU A 7 3.41 18.95 -1.22
CA GLU A 7 4.01 20.15 -1.81
C GLU A 7 3.61 20.37 -3.28
N ASN A 8 3.16 19.32 -3.98
CA ASN A 8 2.83 19.37 -5.41
C ASN A 8 1.35 19.09 -5.70
N ASP A 9 0.48 19.16 -4.68
CA ASP A 9 -0.96 18.89 -4.79
C ASP A 9 -1.28 17.53 -5.45
N LEU A 10 -0.48 16.50 -5.15
CA LEU A 10 -0.66 15.15 -5.64
C LEU A 10 -1.37 14.27 -4.61
N ASN A 11 -2.34 13.49 -5.09
CA ASN A 11 -2.96 12.43 -4.32
C ASN A 11 -1.97 11.25 -4.19
N CYS A 12 -1.53 10.94 -2.96
CA CYS A 12 -0.63 9.83 -2.69
C CYS A 12 -1.17 8.87 -1.64
N LEU A 13 -1.09 7.58 -1.94
CA LEU A 13 -1.41 6.48 -1.03
C LEU A 13 -0.13 5.98 -0.34
N ASP A 14 -0.07 6.08 0.99
CA ASP A 14 0.98 5.42 1.77
C ASP A 14 0.58 3.99 2.12
N LEU A 15 1.21 3.01 1.47
CA LEU A 15 0.99 1.59 1.76
C LEU A 15 1.73 1.13 3.04
N THR A 16 2.67 1.90 3.57
CA THR A 16 3.50 1.51 4.73
C THR A 16 2.66 1.18 5.98
N PRO A 17 1.76 2.05 6.47
CA PRO A 17 0.93 1.73 7.62
C PRO A 17 -0.05 0.57 7.34
N ILE A 18 -0.51 0.44 6.10
CA ILE A 18 -1.44 -0.61 5.68
C ILE A 18 -0.77 -1.98 5.76
N PHE A 19 0.44 -2.12 5.21
CA PHE A 19 1.20 -3.35 5.33
C PHE A 19 1.59 -3.68 6.77
N ARG A 20 1.98 -2.67 7.58
CA ARG A 20 2.28 -2.89 9.00
C ARG A 20 1.10 -3.43 9.80
N ALA A 21 -0.12 -3.02 9.45
CA ALA A 21 -1.33 -3.59 10.03
C ALA A 21 -1.60 -5.00 9.51
N ALA A 22 -1.48 -5.22 8.19
CA ALA A 22 -1.77 -6.51 7.56
C ALA A 22 -0.87 -7.65 8.04
N ILE A 23 0.41 -7.38 8.34
CA ILE A 23 1.33 -8.41 8.87
C ILE A 23 0.93 -8.97 10.23
N GLN A 24 0.04 -8.31 10.98
CA GLN A 24 -0.46 -8.84 12.25
C GLN A 24 -1.38 -10.06 12.06
N SER A 25 -2.10 -10.13 10.92
CA SER A 25 -2.98 -11.24 10.55
C SER A 25 -2.38 -12.15 9.47
N GLU A 26 -1.50 -11.61 8.63
CA GLU A 26 -0.87 -12.33 7.51
C GLU A 26 0.64 -12.03 7.49
N PRO A 27 1.45 -12.80 8.22
CA PRO A 27 2.81 -12.41 8.63
C PRO A 27 3.82 -12.31 7.48
N GLN A 28 3.49 -12.78 6.28
CA GLN A 28 4.40 -12.79 5.15
C GLN A 28 3.75 -12.24 3.87
N LEU A 29 4.02 -10.96 3.59
CA LEU A 29 3.52 -10.23 2.41
C LEU A 29 4.56 -10.10 1.29
N TYR A 30 5.77 -10.61 1.50
CA TYR A 30 6.89 -10.55 0.57
C TYR A 30 7.66 -11.89 0.59
N TYR A 31 8.47 -12.13 -0.44
CA TYR A 31 9.29 -13.35 -0.49
C TYR A 31 10.50 -13.22 0.46
N THR A 32 10.90 -14.31 1.11
CA THR A 32 11.96 -14.25 2.14
C THR A 32 13.32 -13.76 1.61
N ALA A 33 13.64 -14.08 0.35
CA ALA A 33 14.88 -13.70 -0.31
C ALA A 33 14.70 -12.57 -1.35
N ASP A 34 13.48 -12.06 -1.51
CA ASP A 34 13.13 -11.10 -2.55
C ASP A 34 12.14 -10.06 -1.99
N PRO A 35 12.50 -8.76 -1.94
CA PRO A 35 11.64 -7.73 -1.38
C PRO A 35 10.36 -7.47 -2.18
N HIS A 36 10.16 -8.11 -3.35
CA HIS A 36 8.89 -8.04 -4.05
C HIS A 36 7.76 -8.65 -3.23
N TRP A 37 6.58 -8.03 -3.34
CA TRP A 37 5.36 -8.55 -2.73
C TRP A 37 4.99 -9.89 -3.34
N ASN A 38 4.63 -10.83 -2.49
CA ASN A 38 4.02 -12.09 -2.91
C ASN A 38 2.53 -11.86 -3.23
N SER A 39 1.79 -12.92 -3.53
CA SER A 39 0.36 -12.82 -3.86
C SER A 39 -0.47 -12.16 -2.75
N ALA A 40 -0.16 -12.42 -1.47
CA ALA A 40 -0.83 -11.78 -0.34
C ALA A 40 -0.55 -10.28 -0.28
N GLY A 41 0.73 -9.88 -0.39
CA GLY A 41 1.10 -8.47 -0.43
C GLY A 41 0.46 -7.71 -1.60
N GLN A 42 0.42 -8.32 -2.79
CA GLN A 42 -0.29 -7.76 -3.94
C GLN A 42 -1.78 -7.59 -3.68
N THR A 43 -2.41 -8.55 -3.01
CA THR A 43 -3.84 -8.48 -2.66
C THR A 43 -4.13 -7.33 -1.69
N VAL A 44 -3.27 -7.13 -0.67
CA VAL A 44 -3.39 -6.01 0.28
C VAL A 44 -3.22 -4.68 -0.44
N ALA A 45 -2.20 -4.56 -1.31
CA ALA A 45 -1.95 -3.35 -2.09
C ALA A 45 -3.14 -3.02 -3.01
N ALA A 46 -3.65 -4.01 -3.76
CA ALA A 46 -4.76 -3.82 -4.69
C ALA A 46 -6.03 -3.33 -3.98
N LYS A 47 -6.37 -3.89 -2.82
CA LYS A 47 -7.51 -3.43 -2.00
C LYS A 47 -7.35 -1.99 -1.56
N ALA A 48 -6.15 -1.62 -1.09
CA ALA A 48 -5.86 -0.25 -0.67
C ALA A 48 -5.95 0.74 -1.83
N ILE A 49 -5.43 0.38 -3.01
CA ILE A 49 -5.51 1.20 -4.24
C ILE A 49 -6.97 1.39 -4.66
N GLN A 50 -7.77 0.31 -4.67
CA GLN A 50 -9.18 0.38 -5.01
C GLN A 50 -9.94 1.35 -4.08
N GLN A 51 -9.73 1.23 -2.76
CA GLN A 51 -10.36 2.11 -1.77
C GLN A 51 -9.90 3.56 -1.94
N PHE A 52 -8.62 3.78 -2.19
CA PHE A 52 -8.07 5.11 -2.40
C PHE A 52 -8.67 5.77 -3.65
N ALA A 53 -8.68 5.06 -4.78
CA ALA A 53 -9.24 5.55 -6.04
C ALA A 53 -10.72 5.95 -5.92
N ALA A 54 -11.51 5.20 -5.16
CA ALA A 54 -12.92 5.51 -4.92
C ALA A 54 -13.16 6.82 -4.14
N VAL A 55 -12.16 7.32 -3.41
CA VAL A 55 -12.26 8.56 -2.61
C VAL A 55 -11.53 9.73 -3.28
N CYS A 56 -10.35 9.49 -3.86
CA CYS A 56 -9.49 10.58 -4.34
C CYS A 56 -9.71 10.98 -5.80
N CYS A 57 -10.33 10.13 -6.63
CA CYS A 57 -10.49 10.32 -8.07
C CYS A 57 -11.90 9.89 -8.55
N PRO A 58 -12.97 10.61 -8.18
CA PRO A 58 -14.33 10.33 -8.65
C PRO A 58 -14.51 10.60 -10.16
#